data_AF-A0A659UAQ8-F1
#
_entry.id   AF-A0A659UAQ8-F1
#
_cell.length_a   1.000
_cell.length_b   1.000
_cell.length_c   1.000
_cell.angle_alpha   90.00
_cell.angle_beta   90.00
_cell.angle_gamma   90.00
#
_symmetry.space_group_name_H-M   'P 1'
#
loop_
_entity.id
_entity.type
_entity.pdbx_description
1 polymer ?
#
loop_
_entity_poly.entity_id
_entity_poly.type
_entity_poly.pdbx_seq_one_letter_code
_entity_poly.pdbx_strand_id
1 'polypeptide(L)'
;GDYYGVLSFQVNKDLIKESPKDWADLLKPEFANSVALAGDPRASNQAIQAVYAAGLSSGAAAGEAAGTAGLDFFKKLNAAGNFVPVIGKAATLAQGQTPILIT
;
A
#
# COMPACT_ATOMS: atom_id res chain seq x y z
N GLY A 1 -3.25 -17.99 -23.16
CA GLY A 1 -2.12 -17.08 -22.94
C GLY A 1 -2.59 -16.14 -21.89
N ASP A 2 -2.26 -16.44 -20.65
CA ASP A 2 -3.15 -16.13 -19.54
C ASP A 2 -2.72 -14.80 -18.93
N TYR A 3 -3.56 -13.79 -19.14
CA TYR A 3 -3.39 -12.47 -18.55
C TYR A 3 -3.65 -12.56 -17.04
N TYR A 4 -2.65 -12.23 -16.22
CA TYR A 4 -2.76 -12.12 -14.76
C TYR A 4 -1.98 -10.91 -14.24
N GLY A 5 -2.28 -10.51 -13.00
CA GLY A 5 -1.59 -9.43 -12.31
C GLY A 5 -1.17 -9.86 -10.91
N VAL A 6 -0.17 -9.17 -10.37
CA VAL A 6 0.30 -9.32 -8.98
C VAL A 6 0.36 -7.95 -8.33
N LEU A 7 -0.08 -7.86 -7.08
CA LEU A 7 0.09 -6.65 -6.29
C LEU A 7 1.58 -6.34 -6.12
N SER A 8 1.95 -5.07 -6.28
CA SER A 8 3.32 -4.58 -6.35
C SER A 8 3.42 -3.21 -5.69
N PHE A 9 4.63 -2.84 -5.26
CA PHE A 9 4.95 -1.47 -4.84
C PHE A 9 5.62 -0.72 -5.99
N GLN A 10 5.02 0.37 -6.44
CA GLN A 10 5.68 1.36 -7.29
C GLN A 10 6.32 2.44 -6.41
N VAL A 11 7.59 2.75 -6.66
CA VAL A 11 8.39 3.63 -5.80
C VAL A 11 9.05 4.71 -6.65
N ASN A 12 8.87 5.97 -6.28
CA ASN A 12 9.60 7.10 -6.86
C ASN A 12 11.02 7.14 -6.29
N LYS A 13 12.02 6.75 -7.08
CA LYS A 13 13.44 6.67 -6.67
C LYS A 13 14.14 8.03 -6.57
N ASP A 14 13.55 9.09 -7.12
CA ASP A 14 14.08 10.44 -6.93
C ASP A 14 13.92 10.86 -5.46
N LEU A 15 12.85 10.43 -4.81
CA LEU A 15 12.53 10.74 -3.41
C LEU A 15 12.90 9.62 -2.44
N ILE A 16 12.67 8.36 -2.81
CA ILE A 16 12.86 7.19 -1.95
C ILE A 16 14.10 6.39 -2.39
N LYS A 17 15.23 6.61 -1.71
CA LYS A 17 16.52 6.00 -2.08
C LYS A 17 16.57 4.50 -1.76
N GLU A 18 16.04 4.09 -0.62
CA GLU A 18 15.91 2.69 -0.24
C GLU A 18 14.44 2.26 -0.34
N SER A 19 14.15 1.30 -1.22
CA SER A 19 12.78 0.84 -1.42
C SER A 19 12.33 -0.07 -0.26
N PRO A 20 11.04 0.01 0.16
CA PRO A 20 10.48 -1.01 1.03
C PRO A 20 10.56 -2.38 0.34
N LYS A 21 10.94 -3.41 1.09
CA LYS A 21 11.07 -4.78 0.59
C LYS A 21 9.84 -5.62 0.94
N ASP A 22 9.13 -5.25 2.00
CA ASP A 22 7.92 -5.93 2.45
C ASP A 22 6.90 -4.95 3.06
N TRP A 23 5.69 -5.43 3.31
CA TRP A 23 4.60 -4.68 3.92
C TRP A 23 4.98 -4.06 5.27
N ALA A 24 5.71 -4.79 6.10
CA ALA A 24 6.16 -4.30 7.39
C ALA A 24 7.07 -3.07 7.27
N ASP A 25 7.84 -2.96 6.17
CA ASP A 25 8.70 -1.81 5.94
C ASP A 25 7.89 -0.52 5.77
N LEU A 26 6.67 -0.59 5.20
CA LEU A 26 5.83 0.59 4.98
C LEU A 26 5.42 1.29 6.28
N LEU A 27 5.55 0.64 7.44
CA LEU A 27 5.29 1.23 8.76
C LEU A 27 6.50 1.97 9.34
N LYS A 28 7.68 1.87 8.72
CA LYS A 28 8.89 2.51 9.22
C LYS A 28 8.81 4.04 9.06
N PRO A 29 9.39 4.82 9.99
CA PRO A 29 9.25 6.28 10.01
C PRO A 29 9.87 6.97 8.78
N GLU A 30 10.83 6.36 8.09
CA GLU A 30 11.40 6.91 6.86
C GLU A 30 10.41 7.03 5.69
N PHE A 31 9.24 6.38 5.78
CA PHE A 31 8.18 6.46 4.76
C PHE A 31 7.00 7.36 5.18
N ALA A 32 7.25 8.31 6.10
CA ALA A 32 6.27 9.34 6.44
C ALA A 32 5.73 10.04 5.18
N ASN A 33 4.41 10.26 5.14
CA ASN A 33 3.68 10.88 4.05
C ASN A 33 3.97 10.30 2.64
N SER A 34 4.25 8.99 2.55
CA SER A 34 4.73 8.39 1.30
C SER A 34 3.79 7.37 0.66
N VAL A 35 2.97 6.66 1.44
CA VAL A 35 2.27 5.44 0.99
C VAL A 35 0.82 5.71 0.61
N ALA A 36 0.40 5.35 -0.60
CA ALA A 36 -0.98 5.51 -1.05
C ALA A 36 -1.52 4.27 -1.78
N LEU A 37 -2.86 4.15 -1.82
CA LEU A 37 -3.59 3.16 -2.61
C LEU A 37 -3.90 3.69 -4.01
N ALA A 38 -3.77 2.83 -5.02
CA ALA A 38 -4.21 3.10 -6.39
C ALA A 38 -5.75 2.96 -6.57
N GLY A 39 -6.53 3.58 -5.68
CA GLY A 39 -8.00 3.59 -5.73
C GLY A 39 -8.65 3.66 -4.35
N ASP A 40 -9.96 3.88 -4.33
CA ASP A 40 -10.76 3.79 -3.09
C ASP A 40 -11.05 2.31 -2.80
N PRO A 41 -10.60 1.74 -1.66
CA PRO A 41 -10.84 0.33 -1.34
C PRO A 41 -12.32 -0.04 -1.17
N ARG A 42 -13.23 0.93 -1.09
CA ARG A 42 -14.69 0.66 -1.06
C ARG A 42 -15.27 0.37 -2.45
N ALA A 43 -14.54 0.69 -3.53
CA ALA A 43 -15.03 0.58 -4.91
C ALA A 43 -14.02 -0.01 -5.90
N SER A 44 -12.72 0.03 -5.60
CA SER A 44 -11.65 -0.51 -6.43
C SER A 44 -11.26 -1.92 -5.97
N ASN A 45 -11.40 -2.90 -6.88
CA ASN A 45 -11.00 -4.28 -6.63
C ASN A 45 -9.50 -4.38 -6.28
N GLN A 46 -8.65 -3.63 -6.97
CA GLN A 46 -7.22 -3.59 -6.71
C GLN A 46 -6.90 -3.03 -5.31
N ALA A 47 -7.56 -1.94 -4.93
CA ALA A 47 -7.33 -1.31 -3.63
C ALA A 47 -7.83 -2.17 -2.46
N ILE A 48 -8.98 -2.85 -2.60
CA ILE A 48 -9.44 -3.77 -1.54
C ILE A 48 -8.55 -5.00 -1.43
N GLN A 49 -8.03 -5.52 -2.55
CA GLN A 49 -7.06 -6.61 -2.53
C GLN A 49 -5.74 -6.18 -1.87
N ALA A 50 -5.32 -4.92 -1.99
CA ALA A 50 -4.17 -4.40 -1.27
C ALA A 50 -4.38 -4.42 0.26
N VAL A 51 -5.58 -4.05 0.74
CA VAL A 51 -5.92 -4.18 2.18
C VAL A 51 -5.84 -5.65 2.61
N TYR A 52 -6.45 -6.54 1.85
CA TYR A 52 -6.44 -7.98 2.14
C TYR A 52 -5.02 -8.58 2.14
N ALA A 53 -4.20 -8.22 1.15
CA ALA A 53 -2.81 -8.67 1.05
C ALA A 53 -1.92 -8.17 2.20
N ALA A 54 -2.16 -6.95 2.68
CA ALA A 54 -1.51 -6.43 3.89
C ALA A 54 -1.85 -7.26 5.13
N GLY A 55 -3.06 -7.81 5.21
CA GLY A 55 -3.44 -8.72 6.27
C GLY A 55 -2.74 -10.08 6.14
N LEU A 56 -2.75 -10.67 4.94
CA LEU A 56 -2.06 -11.92 4.67
C LEU A 56 -0.56 -11.86 4.98
N SER A 57 0.10 -10.75 4.68
CA SER A 57 1.54 -10.59 4.93
C SER A 57 1.91 -10.61 6.41
N SER A 58 0.95 -10.38 7.31
CA SER A 58 1.14 -10.55 8.76
C SER A 58 1.09 -12.02 9.24
N GLY A 59 0.83 -12.97 8.33
CA GLY A 59 0.64 -14.39 8.65
C GLY A 59 -0.81 -14.75 9.03
N ALA A 60 -1.76 -13.82 8.86
CA ALA A 60 -3.17 -14.09 9.10
C ALA A 60 -3.72 -15.14 8.13
N ALA A 61 -4.67 -15.93 8.62
CA ALA A 61 -5.41 -16.86 7.76
C ALA A 61 -6.24 -16.10 6.70
N ALA A 62 -6.50 -16.76 5.58
CA ALA A 62 -7.37 -16.23 4.54
C ALA A 62 -8.80 -15.97 5.05
N GLY A 63 -9.56 -15.15 4.31
CA GLY A 63 -10.93 -14.76 4.66
C GLY A 63 -10.98 -13.60 5.64
N GLU A 64 -11.87 -13.67 6.63
CA GLU A 64 -12.12 -12.59 7.58
C GLU A 64 -10.87 -12.18 8.37
N ALA A 65 -10.01 -13.14 8.74
CA ALA A 65 -8.81 -12.86 9.52
C ALA A 65 -7.82 -11.95 8.76
N ALA A 66 -7.58 -12.21 7.46
CA ALA A 66 -6.77 -11.33 6.61
C ALA A 66 -7.45 -9.99 6.35
N GLY A 67 -8.78 -9.95 6.20
CA GLY A 67 -9.52 -8.69 6.10
C GLY A 67 -9.30 -7.79 7.33
N THR A 68 -9.52 -8.32 8.53
CA THR A 68 -9.34 -7.59 9.79
C THR A 68 -7.88 -7.17 10.01
N ALA A 69 -6.92 -8.08 9.79
CA ALA A 69 -5.50 -7.76 9.91
C ALA A 69 -5.05 -6.67 8.92
N GLY A 70 -5.62 -6.66 7.72
CA GLY A 70 -5.40 -5.62 6.72
C GLY A 70 -5.91 -4.25 7.16
N LEU A 71 -7.11 -4.19 7.70
CA LEU A 71 -7.67 -2.95 8.27
C LEU A 71 -6.80 -2.43 9.43
N ASP A 72 -6.33 -3.33 10.30
CA ASP A 72 -5.42 -2.99 11.38
C ASP A 72 -4.05 -2.49 10.87
N PHE A 73 -3.53 -3.06 9.79
CA PHE A 73 -2.33 -2.58 9.14
C PHE A 73 -2.50 -1.14 8.64
N PHE A 74 -3.57 -0.85 7.90
CA PHE A 74 -3.82 0.51 7.39
C PHE A 74 -4.11 1.52 8.51
N LYS A 75 -4.73 1.07 9.62
CA LYS A 75 -4.86 1.87 10.84
C LYS A 75 -3.49 2.25 11.41
N LYS A 76 -2.56 1.29 11.52
CA LYS A 76 -1.18 1.54 11.97
C LYS A 76 -0.42 2.44 11.01
N LEU A 77 -0.56 2.22 9.71
CA LEU A 77 0.07 3.02 8.65
C LEU A 77 -0.38 4.49 8.72
N ASN A 78 -1.67 4.73 8.95
CA ASN A 78 -2.20 6.06 9.17
C ASN A 78 -1.71 6.67 10.50
N ALA A 79 -1.71 5.91 11.59
CA ALA A 79 -1.22 6.37 12.89
C ALA A 79 0.29 6.70 12.87
N ALA A 80 1.08 6.01 12.05
CA ALA A 80 2.49 6.31 11.82
C ALA A 80 2.72 7.59 11.00
N GLY A 81 1.67 8.16 10.39
CA GLY A 81 1.78 9.31 9.49
C GLY A 81 2.31 8.93 8.11
N ASN A 82 2.35 7.64 7.75
CA ASN A 82 2.90 7.17 6.49
C ASN A 82 1.85 7.13 5.38
N PHE A 83 0.57 6.98 5.73
CA PHE A 83 -0.53 6.89 4.77
C PHE A 83 -0.92 8.27 4.21
N VAL A 84 -0.97 8.38 2.89
CA VAL A 84 -1.47 9.55 2.16
C VAL A 84 -2.90 9.26 1.71
N PRO A 85 -3.92 9.97 2.25
CA PRO A 85 -5.33 9.72 1.95
C PRO A 85 -5.75 10.34 0.60
N VAL A 86 -4.92 10.19 -0.43
CA VAL A 86 -5.16 10.64 -1.81
C VAL A 86 -5.04 9.43 -2.73
N ILE A 87 -5.90 9.34 -3.75
CA ILE A 87 -5.84 8.27 -4.74
C ILE A 87 -4.54 8.41 -5.55
N GLY A 88 -3.69 7.40 -5.45
CA GLY A 88 -2.46 7.29 -6.20
C GLY A 88 -2.66 7.12 -7.70
N LYS A 89 -1.92 7.87 -8.49
CA LYS A 89 -1.89 7.81 -9.96
C LYS A 89 -0.45 8.02 -10.44
N ALA A 90 -0.18 7.69 -11.70
CA ALA A 90 1.13 7.96 -12.32
C ALA A 90 1.57 9.43 -12.16
N ALA A 91 0.64 10.38 -12.30
CA ALA A 91 0.92 11.80 -12.13
C ALA A 91 1.31 12.18 -10.68
N THR A 92 0.59 11.65 -9.68
CA THR A 92 0.85 11.96 -8.26
C THR A 92 2.15 11.29 -7.78
N LEU A 93 2.48 10.11 -8.33
CA LEU A 93 3.77 9.45 -8.13
C LEU A 93 4.92 10.28 -8.71
N ALA A 94 4.82 10.70 -9.97
CA ALA A 94 5.85 11.48 -10.65
C ALA A 94 6.08 12.85 -9.99
N GLN A 95 5.02 13.49 -9.50
CA GLN A 95 5.09 14.77 -8.78
C GLN A 95 5.49 14.63 -7.31
N GLY A 96 5.66 13.41 -6.80
CA GLY A 96 6.07 13.16 -5.42
C GLY A 96 4.99 13.32 -4.35
N GLN A 97 3.73 13.46 -4.76
CA GLN A 97 2.58 13.53 -3.83
C GLN A 97 2.26 12.16 -3.20
N THR A 98 2.50 11.09 -3.95
CA THR A 98 2.33 9.69 -3.50
C THR A 98 3.56 8.86 -3.87
N PRO A 99 4.71 9.06 -3.19
CA PRO A 99 5.99 8.44 -3.53
C PRO A 99 6.01 6.90 -3.60
N ILE A 100 5.11 6.24 -2.87
CA ILE A 100 4.96 4.79 -2.85
C ILE A 100 3.50 4.45 -3.13
N LEU A 101 3.23 3.74 -4.22
CA LEU A 101 1.90 3.24 -4.58
C LEU A 101 1.82 1.73 -4.43
N ILE A 102 0.76 1.27 -3.78
CA ILE A 102 0.38 -0.15 -3.80
C ILE A 102 -0.56 -0.33 -5.00
N THR A 103 -0.10 -1.10 -5.99
CA THR A 103 -0.76 -1.28 -7.28
C THR A 103 -0.85 -2.72 -7.72
#